data_AF-A0AA96QUB6-F1
#
_entry.id   AF-A0AA96QUB6-F1
#
_cell.length_a   1.000
_cell.length_b   1.000
_cell.length_c   1.000
_cell.angle_alpha   90.00
_cell.angle_beta   90.00
_cell.angle_gamma   90.00
#
_symmetry.space_group_name_H-M   'P 1'
#
loop_
_entity.id
_entity.type
_entity.pdbx_description
1 polymer ?
#
loop_
_entity_poly.entity_id
_entity_poly.type
_entity_poly.pdbx_seq_one_letter_code
_entity_poly.pdbx_strand_id
1 'polypeptide(L)'
;MVESTKPGRRARRSTKVSRRLEEARRRNAEQLAAQRDQERRVEDSLAVFFDAGDQLLAEEQECQRRIEPHERAIAKLREQFALVVAERETAQARAALAIHEADRTVEQVGELLGLGEKAARRLIAAGRDAAAQEATAGQADDDVKPSASATNPGAGVHRQEPGSDNDSAVTGQTTANGTAAGLTERPAWAVGDQDASAVDA
;
A
#
# COMPACT_ATOMS: atom_id res chain seq x y z
N MET A 1 47.68 13.97 103.43
CA MET A 1 47.74 14.61 102.11
C MET A 1 48.38 13.60 101.16
N VAL A 2 47.60 13.01 100.25
CA VAL A 2 48.11 12.11 99.20
C VAL A 2 47.54 12.61 97.88
N GLU A 3 48.45 12.92 96.96
CA GLU A 3 48.21 13.64 95.72
C GLU A 3 47.34 12.83 94.76
N SER A 4 46.27 13.46 94.28
CA SER A 4 45.36 12.90 93.28
C SER A 4 45.95 13.09 91.89
N THR A 5 46.52 12.03 91.31
CA THR A 5 47.02 12.01 89.92
C THR A 5 45.85 11.84 88.95
N LYS A 6 45.42 12.94 88.32
CA LYS A 6 44.42 12.91 87.24
C LYS A 6 45.00 12.22 85.99
N PRO A 7 44.34 11.19 85.43
CA PRO A 7 44.81 10.56 84.20
C PRO A 7 44.64 11.51 83.01
N GLY A 8 45.76 11.82 82.34
CA GLY A 8 45.78 12.66 81.14
C GLY A 8 44.98 12.02 79.99
N ARG A 9 43.96 12.73 79.50
CA ARG A 9 43.21 12.35 78.29
C ARG A 9 44.16 12.33 77.08
N ARG A 10 44.51 11.14 76.60
CA ARG A 10 45.21 10.96 75.32
C ARG A 10 44.29 11.43 74.18
N ALA A 11 44.64 12.54 73.54
CA ALA A 11 44.01 12.99 72.30
C ALA A 11 44.25 11.93 71.20
N ARG A 12 43.16 11.30 70.73
CA ARG A 12 43.20 10.23 69.72
C ARG A 12 43.71 10.78 68.39
N ARG A 13 44.91 10.38 67.98
CA ARG A 13 45.54 10.67 66.67
C ARG A 13 44.89 9.85 65.54
N SER A 14 43.58 9.99 65.33
CA SER A 14 42.82 9.28 64.29
C SER A 14 41.92 10.23 63.49
N THR A 15 42.46 11.33 62.98
CA THR A 15 41.64 12.41 62.40
C THR A 15 41.82 12.62 60.89
N LYS A 16 42.97 12.25 60.30
CA LYS A 16 43.25 12.51 58.88
C LYS A 16 42.99 11.29 57.98
N VAL A 17 43.41 10.10 58.41
CA VAL A 17 43.22 8.85 57.64
C VAL A 17 41.76 8.40 57.66
N SER A 18 41.11 8.48 58.82
CA SER A 18 39.66 8.22 58.97
C SER A 18 38.82 9.14 58.09
N ARG A 19 39.09 10.45 58.13
CA ARG A 19 38.42 11.44 57.27
C ARG A 19 38.65 11.17 55.78
N ARG A 20 39.87 10.83 55.37
CA ARG A 20 40.16 10.45 53.98
C ARG A 20 39.41 9.19 53.54
N LEU A 21 39.28 8.20 54.43
CA LEU A 21 38.53 6.98 54.16
C LEU A 21 37.03 7.26 54.04
N GLU A 22 36.49 8.11 54.90
CA GLU A 22 35.08 8.54 54.86
C GLU A 22 34.77 9.35 53.59
N GLU A 23 35.65 10.28 53.22
CA GLU A 23 35.56 11.02 51.95
C GLU A 23 35.65 10.08 50.74
N ALA A 24 36.50 9.06 50.77
CA ALA A 24 36.59 8.05 49.71
C ALA A 24 35.33 7.18 49.61
N ARG A 25 34.78 6.74 50.75
CA ARG A 25 33.51 6.00 50.80
C ARG A 25 32.36 6.83 50.26
N ARG A 26 32.30 8.12 50.61
CA ARG A 26 31.26 9.04 50.10
C ARG A 26 31.35 9.20 48.58
N ARG A 27 32.54 9.46 48.04
CA ARG A 27 32.74 9.54 46.58
C ARG A 27 32.37 8.26 45.86
N ASN A 28 32.72 7.10 46.43
CA ASN A 28 32.34 5.82 45.85
C ASN A 28 30.82 5.62 45.86
N ALA A 29 30.14 5.98 46.95
CA ALA A 29 28.68 5.93 47.03
C ALA A 29 28.01 6.88 46.02
N GLU A 30 28.53 8.11 45.86
CA GLU A 30 28.08 9.08 44.86
C GLU A 30 28.27 8.55 43.43
N GLN A 31 29.41 7.91 43.14
CA GLN A 31 29.68 7.29 41.84
C GLN A 31 28.73 6.13 41.54
N LEU A 32 28.49 5.24 42.52
CA LEU A 32 27.55 4.13 42.36
C LEU A 32 26.11 4.62 42.20
N ALA A 33 25.72 5.70 42.88
CA ALA A 33 24.41 6.32 42.68
C ALA A 33 24.27 6.87 41.26
N ALA A 34 25.28 7.62 40.78
CA ALA A 34 25.28 8.17 39.43
C ALA A 34 25.26 7.07 38.34
N GLN A 35 25.98 5.97 38.54
CA GLN A 35 25.97 4.82 37.64
C GLN A 35 24.58 4.18 37.58
N ARG A 36 23.94 3.94 38.73
CA ARG A 36 22.58 3.39 38.77
C ARG A 36 21.55 4.31 38.12
N ASP A 37 21.67 5.63 38.31
CA ASP A 37 20.78 6.59 37.66
C ASP A 37 20.99 6.58 36.14
N GLN A 38 22.23 6.43 35.68
CA GLN A 38 22.54 6.28 34.26
C GLN A 38 21.98 4.96 33.69
N GLU A 39 22.16 3.84 34.39
CA GLU A 39 21.59 2.54 34.02
C GLU A 39 20.08 2.62 33.86
N ARG A 40 19.37 3.22 34.84
CA ARG A 40 17.91 3.42 34.76
C ARG A 40 17.50 4.24 33.54
N ARG A 41 18.21 5.34 33.25
CA ARG A 41 17.91 6.15 32.05
C ARG A 41 18.09 5.37 30.76
N VAL A 42 19.11 4.51 30.70
CA VAL A 42 19.33 3.63 29.55
C VAL A 42 18.21 2.60 29.45
N GLU A 43 17.83 1.96 30.56
CA GLU A 43 16.71 1.00 30.60
C GLU A 43 15.39 1.65 30.16
N ASP A 44 15.05 2.83 30.69
CA ASP A 44 13.87 3.60 30.30
C ASP A 44 13.90 3.94 28.81
N SER A 45 15.05 4.36 28.28
CA SER A 45 15.21 4.70 26.86
C SER A 45 15.07 3.46 25.96
N LEU A 46 15.58 2.31 26.40
CA LEU A 46 15.43 1.04 25.68
C LEU A 46 13.97 0.59 25.67
N ALA A 47 13.26 0.71 26.78
CA ALA A 47 11.84 0.39 26.84
C ALA A 47 11.04 1.24 25.83
N VAL A 48 11.25 2.56 25.81
CA VAL A 48 10.60 3.46 24.84
C VAL A 48 10.96 3.09 23.40
N PHE A 49 12.21 2.71 23.14
CA PHE A 49 12.64 2.28 21.80
C PHE A 49 11.91 1.01 21.34
N PHE A 50 11.79 0.00 22.20
CA PHE A 50 11.08 -1.24 21.85
C PHE A 50 9.58 -1.00 21.70
N ASP A 51 8.96 -0.25 22.60
CA ASP A 51 7.54 0.10 22.51
C ASP A 51 7.22 0.84 21.21
N ALA A 52 8.08 1.79 20.81
CA ALA A 52 7.93 2.50 19.54
C ALA A 52 8.10 1.56 18.34
N GLY A 53 9.03 0.60 18.40
CA GLY A 53 9.20 -0.43 17.37
C GLY A 53 7.96 -1.32 17.22
N ASP A 54 7.38 -1.75 18.34
CA ASP A 54 6.17 -2.57 18.34
C ASP A 54 4.95 -1.81 17.78
N GLN A 55 4.82 -0.52 18.11
CA GLN A 55 3.79 0.35 17.55
C GLN A 55 3.95 0.53 16.04
N LEU A 56 5.17 0.78 15.57
CA LEU A 56 5.47 0.95 14.16
C LEU A 56 5.12 -0.34 13.37
N LEU A 57 5.52 -1.50 13.88
CA LEU A 57 5.18 -2.79 13.28
C LEU A 57 3.66 -3.02 13.25
N ALA A 58 2.94 -2.64 14.31
CA ALA A 58 1.48 -2.75 14.33
C ALA A 58 0.81 -1.84 13.30
N GLU A 59 1.29 -0.60 13.14
CA GLU A 59 0.80 0.33 12.12
C GLU A 59 1.09 -0.14 10.70
N GLU A 60 2.28 -0.69 10.45
CA GLU A 60 2.63 -1.30 9.16
C GLU A 60 1.72 -2.48 8.82
N GLN A 61 1.45 -3.36 9.80
CA GLN A 61 0.54 -4.49 9.61
C GLN A 61 -0.89 -4.03 9.34
N GLU A 62 -1.38 -3.00 10.03
CA GLU A 62 -2.71 -2.45 9.78
C GLU A 62 -2.79 -1.78 8.40
N CYS A 63 -1.74 -1.05 7.99
CA CYS A 63 -1.63 -0.49 6.65
C CYS A 63 -1.70 -1.60 5.59
N GLN A 64 -0.91 -2.67 5.75
CA GLN A 64 -0.92 -3.81 4.84
C GLN A 64 -2.28 -4.49 4.78
N ARG A 65 -2.93 -4.69 5.93
CA ARG A 65 -4.29 -5.26 6.01
C ARG A 65 -5.32 -4.42 5.26
N ARG A 66 -5.16 -3.09 5.23
CA ARG A 66 -6.05 -2.19 4.49
C ARG A 66 -5.73 -2.16 3.00
N ILE A 67 -4.47 -2.29 2.60
CA ILE A 67 -4.04 -2.25 1.20
C ILE A 67 -4.39 -3.56 0.47
N GLU A 68 -4.16 -4.71 1.11
CA GLU A 68 -4.34 -6.03 0.50
C GLU A 68 -5.71 -6.26 -0.20
N PRO A 69 -6.88 -5.90 0.38
CA PRO A 69 -8.15 -6.07 -0.32
C PRO A 69 -8.27 -5.20 -1.56
N HIS A 70 -7.67 -4.01 -1.56
CA HIS A 70 -7.66 -3.12 -2.73
C HIS A 70 -6.75 -3.66 -3.84
N GLU A 71 -5.57 -4.18 -3.49
CA GLU A 71 -4.69 -4.84 -4.46
C GLU A 71 -5.37 -6.04 -5.12
N ARG A 72 -6.05 -6.88 -4.33
CA ARG A 72 -6.84 -8.00 -4.84
C ARG A 72 -7.99 -7.53 -5.74
N ALA A 73 -8.68 -6.44 -5.39
CA ALA A 73 -9.74 -5.88 -6.21
C ALA A 73 -9.21 -5.34 -7.54
N ILE A 74 -8.07 -4.65 -7.54
CA ILE A 74 -7.40 -4.16 -8.75
C ILE A 74 -6.99 -5.34 -9.64
N ALA A 75 -6.43 -6.40 -9.07
CA ALA A 75 -6.07 -7.61 -9.81
C ALA A 75 -7.29 -8.24 -10.49
N LYS A 76 -8.39 -8.42 -9.75
CA LYS A 76 -9.66 -8.94 -10.31
C LYS A 76 -10.22 -8.07 -11.42
N LEU A 77 -10.19 -6.74 -11.26
CA LEU A 77 -10.64 -5.81 -12.31
C LEU A 77 -9.78 -5.91 -13.57
N ARG A 78 -8.47 -6.09 -13.43
CA ARG A 78 -7.56 -6.31 -14.57
C ARG A 78 -7.86 -7.61 -15.29
N GLU A 79 -8.12 -8.69 -14.57
CA GLU A 79 -8.52 -9.98 -15.15
C GLU A 79 -9.85 -9.85 -15.90
N GLN A 80 -10.87 -9.25 -15.28
CA GLN A 80 -12.16 -9.00 -15.92
C GLN A 80 -12.02 -8.13 -17.17
N PHE A 81 -11.21 -7.07 -17.09
CA PHE A 81 -10.94 -6.22 -18.24
C PHE A 81 -10.24 -6.99 -19.37
N ALA A 82 -9.25 -7.83 -19.05
CA ALA A 82 -8.56 -8.64 -20.05
C ALA A 82 -9.51 -9.61 -20.76
N LEU A 83 -10.44 -10.23 -20.03
CA LEU A 83 -11.48 -11.08 -20.62
C LEU A 83 -12.38 -10.28 -21.56
N VAL A 84 -12.87 -9.12 -21.12
CA VAL A 84 -13.71 -8.27 -21.97
C VAL A 84 -12.95 -7.81 -23.21
N VAL A 85 -11.68 -7.43 -23.09
CA VAL A 85 -10.86 -7.06 -24.26
C VAL A 85 -10.73 -8.24 -25.22
N ALA A 86 -10.42 -9.44 -24.74
CA ALA A 86 -10.32 -10.63 -25.58
C ALA A 86 -11.65 -10.96 -26.29
N GLU A 87 -12.79 -10.85 -25.60
CA GLU A 87 -14.12 -11.00 -26.20
C GLU A 87 -14.39 -9.95 -27.29
N ARG A 88 -13.97 -8.70 -27.07
CA ARG A 88 -14.15 -7.64 -28.08
C ARG A 88 -13.22 -7.82 -29.27
N GLU A 89 -11.98 -8.22 -29.05
CA GLU A 89 -11.00 -8.50 -30.12
C GLU A 89 -11.45 -9.69 -30.97
N THR A 90 -11.94 -10.77 -30.34
CA THR A 90 -12.52 -11.92 -31.06
C THR A 90 -13.77 -11.53 -31.85
N ALA A 91 -14.67 -10.70 -31.28
CA ALA A 91 -15.82 -10.18 -32.00
C ALA A 91 -15.44 -9.30 -33.20
N GLN A 92 -14.44 -8.43 -33.06
CA GLN A 92 -13.90 -7.63 -34.17
C GLN A 92 -13.30 -8.52 -35.26
N ALA A 93 -12.54 -9.54 -34.86
CA ALA A 93 -11.92 -10.50 -35.77
C ALA A 93 -12.97 -11.27 -36.59
N ARG A 94 -14.03 -11.76 -35.93
CA ARG A 94 -15.18 -12.39 -36.59
C ARG A 94 -15.89 -11.44 -37.55
N ALA A 95 -16.11 -10.19 -37.15
CA ALA A 95 -16.77 -9.21 -38.00
C ALA A 95 -15.97 -8.94 -39.28
N ALA A 96 -14.65 -8.78 -39.19
CA ALA A 96 -13.83 -8.58 -40.39
C ALA A 96 -13.75 -9.83 -41.27
N LEU A 97 -13.73 -11.03 -40.68
CA LEU A 97 -13.84 -12.27 -41.44
C LEU A 97 -15.16 -12.30 -42.23
N ALA A 98 -16.29 -12.00 -41.60
CA ALA A 98 -17.60 -11.97 -42.25
C ALA A 98 -17.65 -10.96 -43.42
N ILE A 99 -17.00 -9.78 -43.27
CA ILE A 99 -16.89 -8.81 -44.37
C ILE A 99 -16.04 -9.38 -45.52
N HIS A 100 -14.93 -10.06 -45.20
CA HIS A 100 -14.07 -10.70 -46.20
C HIS A 100 -14.80 -11.83 -46.95
N GLU A 101 -15.59 -12.63 -46.24
CA GLU A 101 -16.41 -13.72 -46.81
C GLU A 101 -17.55 -13.20 -47.69
N ALA A 102 -17.98 -11.96 -47.52
CA ALA A 102 -18.92 -11.27 -48.42
C ALA A 102 -18.25 -10.72 -49.70
N ASP A 103 -17.29 -11.47 -50.27
CA ASP A 103 -16.56 -11.19 -51.50
C ASP A 103 -15.73 -9.88 -51.51
N ARG A 104 -15.26 -9.42 -50.35
CA ARG A 104 -14.36 -8.24 -50.25
C ARG A 104 -12.89 -8.66 -50.20
N THR A 105 -12.03 -7.91 -50.88
CA THR A 105 -10.57 -8.14 -50.80
C THR A 105 -10.02 -7.64 -49.46
N VAL A 106 -8.86 -8.15 -49.06
CA VAL A 106 -8.19 -7.74 -47.81
C VAL A 106 -7.90 -6.24 -47.76
N GLU A 107 -7.53 -5.65 -48.91
CA GLU A 107 -7.33 -4.20 -49.06
C GLU A 107 -8.62 -3.42 -48.78
N GLN A 108 -9.74 -3.83 -49.40
CA GLN A 108 -11.05 -3.20 -49.19
C GLN A 108 -11.54 -3.32 -47.74
N VAL A 109 -11.28 -4.45 -47.08
CA VAL A 109 -11.58 -4.62 -45.64
C VAL A 109 -10.74 -3.65 -44.81
N GLY A 110 -9.45 -3.50 -45.14
CA GLY A 110 -8.57 -2.52 -44.49
C GLY A 110 -9.08 -1.09 -44.66
N GLU A 111 -9.41 -0.69 -45.88
CA GLU A 111 -9.96 0.64 -46.18
C GLU A 111 -11.26 0.91 -45.42
N LEU A 112 -12.19 -0.05 -45.41
CA LEU A 112 -13.49 0.08 -44.74
C LEU A 112 -13.35 0.22 -43.22
N LEU A 113 -12.37 -0.47 -42.62
CA LEU A 113 -12.10 -0.42 -41.19
C LEU A 113 -11.11 0.68 -40.79
N GLY A 114 -10.56 1.42 -41.74
CA GLY A 114 -9.51 2.43 -41.48
C GLY A 114 -8.18 1.82 -41.01
N LEU A 115 -7.89 0.59 -41.41
CA LEU A 115 -6.69 -0.17 -41.02
C LEU A 115 -5.78 -0.38 -42.23
N GLY A 116 -4.46 -0.47 -41.99
CA GLY A 116 -3.54 -0.91 -43.04
C GLY A 116 -3.77 -2.37 -43.44
N GLU A 117 -3.47 -2.73 -44.69
CA GLU A 117 -3.70 -4.08 -45.25
C GLU A 117 -3.11 -5.20 -44.37
N LYS A 118 -1.90 -5.00 -43.82
CA LYS A 118 -1.25 -5.96 -42.93
C LYS A 118 -2.04 -6.20 -41.64
N ALA A 119 -2.67 -5.17 -41.08
CA ALA A 119 -3.51 -5.28 -39.89
C ALA A 119 -4.83 -5.99 -40.22
N ALA A 120 -5.46 -5.62 -41.34
CA ALA A 120 -6.66 -6.30 -41.84
C ALA A 120 -6.41 -7.79 -42.07
N ARG A 121 -5.28 -8.16 -42.70
CA ARG A 121 -4.89 -9.56 -42.91
C ARG A 121 -4.76 -10.34 -41.60
N ARG A 122 -4.12 -9.74 -40.58
CA ARG A 122 -3.99 -10.36 -39.25
C ARG A 122 -5.34 -10.55 -38.56
N LEU A 123 -6.20 -9.55 -38.67
CA LEU A 123 -7.51 -9.54 -38.02
C LEU A 123 -8.47 -10.56 -38.67
N ILE A 124 -8.40 -10.73 -40.00
CA ILE A 124 -9.09 -11.80 -40.73
C ILE A 124 -8.54 -13.18 -40.33
N ALA A 125 -7.21 -13.33 -40.22
CA ALA A 125 -6.60 -14.59 -39.78
C ALA A 125 -7.05 -14.98 -38.36
N ALA A 126 -7.02 -14.04 -37.41
CA ALA A 126 -7.55 -14.25 -36.06
C ALA A 126 -9.04 -14.61 -36.06
N GLY A 127 -9.83 -14.06 -36.99
CA GLY A 127 -11.24 -14.41 -37.15
C GLY A 127 -11.43 -15.87 -37.58
N ARG A 128 -10.55 -16.39 -38.46
CA ARG A 128 -10.58 -17.80 -38.88
C ARG A 128 -10.22 -18.74 -37.72
N ASP A 129 -9.20 -18.37 -36.94
CA ASP A 129 -8.79 -19.16 -35.78
C ASP A 129 -9.92 -19.21 -34.73
N ALA A 130 -10.60 -18.08 -34.49
CA ALA A 130 -11.75 -18.01 -33.59
C ALA A 130 -12.95 -18.85 -34.10
N ALA A 131 -13.23 -18.83 -35.40
CA ALA A 131 -14.28 -19.66 -35.99
C ALA A 131 -13.96 -21.16 -35.88
N ALA A 132 -12.70 -21.55 -36.04
CA ALA A 132 -12.25 -22.94 -35.89
C ALA A 132 -12.39 -23.45 -34.44
N GLN A 133 -12.11 -22.60 -33.44
CA GLN A 133 -12.27 -22.94 -32.02
C GLN A 133 -13.73 -23.10 -31.59
N GLU A 134 -14.65 -22.34 -32.20
CA GLU A 134 -16.08 -22.45 -31.92
C GLU A 134 -16.68 -23.75 -32.50
N ALA A 135 -16.22 -24.16 -33.69
CA ALA A 135 -16.63 -25.42 -34.29
C ALA A 135 -16.23 -26.65 -33.45
N THR A 136 -15.08 -26.62 -32.78
CA THR A 136 -14.64 -27.72 -31.91
C THR A 136 -15.32 -27.72 -30.55
N ALA A 137 -15.71 -26.55 -30.03
CA ALA A 137 -16.46 -26.45 -28.78
C ALA A 137 -17.90 -26.98 -28.90
N GLY A 138 -18.58 -26.74 -30.03
CA GLY A 138 -19.97 -27.20 -30.26
C GLY A 138 -20.14 -28.71 -30.43
N GLN A 139 -19.06 -29.46 -30.72
CA GLN A 139 -19.12 -30.92 -30.91
C GLN A 139 -18.98 -31.73 -29.61
N ALA A 140 -18.67 -31.08 -28.48
CA ALA A 140 -18.47 -31.76 -27.19
C ALA A 140 -19.75 -31.89 -26.35
N ASP A 141 -20.84 -31.20 -26.69
CA ASP A 141 -22.07 -31.13 -25.88
C ASP A 141 -23.21 -32.07 -26.34
N ASP A 142 -23.06 -32.80 -27.45
CA ASP A 142 -24.14 -33.62 -28.05
C ASP A 142 -24.26 -35.06 -27.49
N ASP A 143 -23.51 -35.43 -26.44
CA ASP A 143 -23.52 -36.81 -25.87
C ASP A 143 -24.01 -36.91 -24.41
N VAL A 144 -24.79 -35.92 -23.92
CA VAL A 144 -25.42 -35.98 -22.59
C VAL A 144 -26.93 -36.20 -22.70
N LYS A 145 -27.31 -37.48 -22.67
CA LYS A 145 -28.66 -38.01 -22.52
C LYS A 145 -29.40 -37.36 -21.32
N PRO A 146 -30.55 -36.69 -21.49
CA PRO A 146 -31.28 -36.09 -20.38
C PRO A 146 -32.07 -37.16 -19.60
N SER A 147 -31.65 -37.42 -18.37
CA SER A 147 -32.43 -38.20 -17.40
C SER A 147 -33.44 -37.28 -16.70
N ALA A 148 -34.70 -37.44 -17.07
CA ALA A 148 -35.83 -36.73 -16.47
C ALA A 148 -36.11 -37.19 -15.02
N SER A 149 -36.26 -36.22 -14.10
CA SER A 149 -37.09 -36.24 -12.88
C SER A 149 -37.01 -34.85 -12.24
N ALA A 150 -38.02 -33.97 -12.34
CA ALA A 150 -39.32 -33.94 -11.65
C ALA A 150 -39.33 -32.93 -10.46
N THR A 151 -40.24 -31.93 -10.55
CA THR A 151 -41.05 -31.35 -9.43
C THR A 151 -40.32 -30.37 -8.47
N ASN A 152 -40.71 -29.11 -8.18
CA ASN A 152 -41.94 -28.32 -8.28
C ASN A 152 -41.64 -26.79 -8.15
N PRO A 153 -42.61 -25.89 -8.44
CA PRO A 153 -42.47 -24.43 -8.38
C PRO A 153 -43.05 -23.82 -7.09
N GLY A 154 -42.38 -22.79 -6.55
CA GLY A 154 -42.83 -22.02 -5.39
C GLY A 154 -43.05 -20.56 -5.73
N ALA A 155 -44.31 -20.22 -6.01
CA ALA A 155 -44.80 -18.86 -6.19
C ALA A 155 -44.87 -18.12 -4.84
N GLY A 156 -44.38 -16.88 -4.80
CA GLY A 156 -44.52 -15.96 -3.67
C GLY A 156 -44.59 -14.52 -4.19
N VAL A 157 -45.82 -14.07 -4.41
CA VAL A 157 -46.22 -12.76 -4.94
C VAL A 157 -46.35 -11.74 -3.79
N HIS A 158 -46.22 -10.45 -4.13
CA HIS A 158 -46.75 -9.24 -3.42
C HIS A 158 -45.93 -8.66 -2.23
N ARG A 159 -45.80 -7.33 -2.00
CA ARG A 159 -46.36 -6.10 -2.59
C ARG A 159 -45.70 -4.84 -1.95
N GLN A 160 -45.71 -3.73 -2.68
CA GLN A 160 -45.83 -2.31 -2.22
C GLN A 160 -44.61 -1.54 -1.68
N GLU A 161 -44.05 -0.68 -2.55
CA GLU A 161 -43.74 0.74 -2.27
C GLU A 161 -45.06 1.56 -2.11
N PRO A 162 -45.13 2.88 -1.77
CA PRO A 162 -44.09 3.91 -1.71
C PRO A 162 -44.21 4.95 -0.56
N GLY A 163 -43.29 5.91 -0.50
CA GLY A 163 -43.65 7.29 -0.16
C GLY A 163 -42.68 8.07 0.72
N SER A 164 -42.26 9.23 0.19
CA SER A 164 -42.35 10.56 0.81
C SER A 164 -41.02 11.30 0.93
N ASP A 165 -40.75 12.11 -0.10
CA ASP A 165 -40.47 13.54 -0.04
C ASP A 165 -39.79 14.08 1.23
N ASN A 166 -38.56 14.59 1.05
CA ASN A 166 -38.24 15.90 1.61
C ASN A 166 -37.19 16.62 0.77
N ASP A 167 -37.73 17.48 -0.09
CA ASP A 167 -37.12 18.72 -0.55
C ASP A 167 -36.79 19.62 0.65
N SER A 168 -35.56 20.12 0.72
CA SER A 168 -35.27 21.45 1.28
C SER A 168 -33.94 21.93 0.75
N ALA A 169 -34.04 22.75 -0.30
CA ALA A 169 -33.02 23.64 -0.78
C ALA A 169 -32.57 24.62 0.32
N VAL A 170 -31.28 24.98 0.35
CA VAL A 170 -30.90 26.38 0.56
C VAL A 170 -29.60 26.71 -0.17
N THR A 171 -29.74 27.77 -0.93
CA THR A 171 -28.82 28.53 -1.79
C THR A 171 -27.70 29.26 -1.05
N GLY A 172 -26.58 29.42 -1.75
CA GLY A 172 -25.53 30.42 -1.54
C GLY A 172 -24.30 30.03 -2.36
N GLN A 173 -24.24 30.25 -3.67
CA GLN A 173 -24.01 31.53 -4.36
C GLN A 173 -22.83 32.36 -3.80
N THR A 174 -21.86 32.61 -4.68
CA THR A 174 -21.17 33.90 -4.88
C THR A 174 -19.64 33.94 -4.65
N THR A 175 -18.94 33.78 -5.79
CA THR A 175 -17.76 34.53 -6.30
C THR A 175 -16.47 34.63 -5.48
N ALA A 176 -15.33 34.34 -6.11
CA ALA A 176 -14.47 35.36 -6.74
C ALA A 176 -13.01 34.88 -6.88
N ASN A 177 -12.46 35.16 -8.08
CA ASN A 177 -11.06 35.35 -8.42
C ASN A 177 -10.08 35.62 -7.27
N GLY A 178 -8.93 34.96 -7.32
CA GLY A 178 -7.74 35.27 -6.52
C GLY A 178 -6.47 34.70 -7.12
N THR A 179 -6.04 35.25 -8.25
CA THR A 179 -4.67 35.09 -8.78
C THR A 179 -3.68 35.81 -7.84
N ALA A 180 -2.85 35.06 -7.13
CA ALA A 180 -1.59 35.52 -6.51
C ALA A 180 -0.71 34.26 -6.34
N ALA A 181 0.37 34.07 -7.09
CA ALA A 181 1.66 34.75 -6.90
C ALA A 181 2.14 34.72 -5.43
N GLY A 182 2.82 33.62 -5.07
CA GLY A 182 3.66 33.49 -3.87
C GLY A 182 4.38 32.15 -3.95
N LEU A 183 5.63 32.07 -4.41
CA LEU A 183 6.87 32.22 -3.62
C LEU A 183 6.92 31.32 -2.38
N THR A 184 8.11 30.72 -2.18
CA THR A 184 8.57 29.84 -1.07
C THR A 184 8.26 28.35 -1.29
N GLU A 185 9.20 27.41 -1.27
CA GLU A 185 10.60 27.36 -0.87
C GLU A 185 11.23 26.15 -1.61
N ARG A 186 12.33 26.36 -2.36
CA ARG A 186 13.19 25.23 -2.74
C ARG A 186 14.05 24.90 -1.53
N PRO A 187 14.07 23.66 -1.02
CA PRO A 187 14.90 23.30 0.11
C PRO A 187 16.39 23.38 -0.29
N ALA A 188 17.22 23.84 0.65
CA ALA A 188 18.64 24.16 0.47
C ALA A 188 19.56 22.99 0.05
N TRP A 189 19.03 21.78 -0.15
CA TRP A 189 19.77 20.60 -0.58
C TRP A 189 19.62 20.28 -2.08
N ALA A 190 18.79 21.02 -2.83
CA ALA A 190 18.52 20.74 -4.25
C ALA A 190 19.58 21.29 -5.24
N VAL A 191 20.80 21.55 -4.77
CA VAL A 191 21.96 21.91 -5.61
C VAL A 191 23.06 20.89 -5.33
N GLY A 192 23.13 19.85 -6.16
CA GLY A 192 24.17 18.83 -6.09
C GLY A 192 24.43 18.24 -7.47
N ASP A 193 25.55 18.67 -8.05
CA ASP A 193 26.38 17.99 -9.05
C ASP A 193 25.75 17.56 -10.38
N GLN A 194 25.70 18.51 -11.31
CA GLN A 194 25.98 18.23 -12.72
C GLN A 194 27.10 19.16 -13.18
N ASP A 195 28.35 18.79 -12.92
CA ASP A 195 29.50 19.17 -13.74
C ASP A 195 30.76 18.43 -13.25
N ALA A 196 31.00 17.26 -13.83
CA ALA A 196 32.34 16.67 -13.89
C ALA A 196 32.59 16.22 -15.33
N SER A 197 32.83 17.25 -16.16
CA SER A 197 33.87 17.29 -17.18
C SER A 197 34.26 15.98 -17.87
N ALA A 198 33.89 15.91 -19.14
CA ALA A 198 34.74 15.35 -20.18
C ALA A 198 36.16 15.92 -20.06
N VAL A 199 37.15 15.02 -19.98
CA VAL A 199 38.54 15.31 -20.34
C VAL A 199 39.00 14.14 -21.20
N ASP A 200 39.14 14.43 -22.50
CA ASP A 200 39.94 13.67 -23.44
C ASP A 200 41.37 13.49 -22.93
N ALA A 201 41.86 12.25 -22.98
CA ALA A 201 43.26 11.91 -23.22
C ALA A 201 43.34 10.47 -23.76
#